data_AF-A0A260YVB9-F1
#
_entry.id   AF-A0A260YVB9-F1
#
_cell.length_a   1.000
_cell.length_b   1.000
_cell.length_c   1.000
_cell.angle_alpha   90.00
_cell.angle_beta   90.00
_cell.angle_gamma   90.00
#
_symmetry.space_group_name_H-M   'P 1'
#
loop_
_entity.id
_entity.type
_entity.pdbx_description
1 polymer ?
#
loop_
_entity_poly.entity_id
_entity_poly.type
_entity_poly.pdbx_seq_one_letter_code
_entity_poly.pdbx_strand_id
1 'polypeptide(L)'
;MSTFKLLSVPFLAIREVLRNLNLIELLELSQTSKKLSILISQAAKRQFEVILDCRPRCLTINTPRKSYHINLDKKVEGVMNIGSYKRHTSAGEQKMTLHWKKHWISLFYQIVRIFKCRVTAFYTGSFLSLNEFQLIMKFIMRRQSEIQQLHIRKNNIDEKFMLKILNTLAVRESLFLNSNSLPQNFHYKYGLNSISFWSCKWFTLNSLLATRSVTIELLGSSLTNEDLNVFLLGWKQGKYPRLAYLSIGSDSFNDSVPILGMMPPIRNENPNPEVIRMSFGNSVFSITGGVQIRRDDGMAAWIKFGKDDGLSPNLMKLSLIVGWKLVSKLNLIDVISELEQ
;
A
#
# COMPACT_ATOMS: atom_id res chain seq x y z
N MET A 1 26.46 45.06 -16.87
CA MET A 1 25.72 44.44 -15.75
C MET A 1 26.73 43.81 -14.79
N SER A 2 26.74 44.20 -13.52
CA SER A 2 27.57 43.56 -12.49
C SER A 2 27.03 42.15 -12.17
N THR A 3 27.88 41.13 -12.17
CA THR A 3 27.49 39.76 -11.86
C THR A 3 27.54 39.48 -10.36
N PHE A 4 26.43 39.04 -9.77
CA PHE A 4 26.39 38.63 -8.36
C PHE A 4 26.76 37.15 -8.21
N LYS A 5 27.89 36.87 -7.54
CA LYS A 5 28.39 35.51 -7.35
C LYS A 5 27.70 34.82 -6.17
N LEU A 6 26.53 34.22 -6.41
CA LEU A 6 25.72 33.53 -5.38
C LEU A 6 26.52 32.54 -4.52
N LEU A 7 27.48 31.82 -5.11
CA LEU A 7 28.28 30.80 -4.41
C LEU A 7 29.49 31.36 -3.64
N SER A 8 29.69 32.67 -3.66
CA SER A 8 30.73 33.38 -2.91
C SER A 8 30.21 34.03 -1.63
N VAL A 9 28.90 34.01 -1.38
CA VAL A 9 28.32 34.54 -0.14
C VAL A 9 28.40 33.52 1.00
N PRO A 10 28.41 33.96 2.27
CA PRO A 10 28.46 33.07 3.42
C PRO A 10 27.30 32.06 3.44
N PHE A 11 27.56 30.86 3.95
CA PHE A 11 26.57 29.78 3.98
C PHE A 11 25.25 30.17 4.64
N LEU A 12 25.28 30.99 5.70
CA LEU A 12 24.07 31.43 6.40
C LEU A 12 23.15 32.26 5.49
N ALA A 13 23.72 33.14 4.65
CA ALA A 13 22.97 33.90 3.67
C ALA A 13 22.39 32.99 2.57
N ILE A 14 23.21 32.06 2.04
CA ILE A 14 22.72 31.07 1.05
C ILE A 14 21.57 30.26 1.65
N ARG A 15 21.71 29.79 2.89
CA ARG A 15 20.70 28.99 3.58
C ARG A 15 19.37 29.73 3.69
N GLU A 16 19.41 31.04 3.95
CA GLU A 16 18.19 31.84 4.05
C GLU A 16 17.51 32.02 2.68
N VAL A 17 18.28 32.22 1.61
CA VAL A 17 17.74 32.20 0.24
C VAL A 17 17.08 30.85 -0.07
N LEU A 18 17.77 29.73 0.21
CA LEU A 18 17.25 28.38 -0.05
C LEU A 18 15.99 28.03 0.75
N ARG A 19 15.77 28.66 1.92
CA ARG A 19 14.55 28.45 2.73
C ARG A 19 13.31 29.05 2.12
N ASN A 20 13.47 30.12 1.34
CA ASN A 20 12.37 30.80 0.66
C ASN A 20 11.96 30.09 -0.65
N LEU A 21 12.75 29.12 -1.11
CA LEU A 21 12.45 28.34 -2.31
C LEU A 21 11.54 27.14 -2.02
N ASN A 22 10.58 26.93 -2.93
CA ASN A 22 9.71 25.78 -2.93
C ASN A 22 10.45 24.50 -3.38
N LEU A 23 9.79 23.35 -3.26
CA LEU A 23 10.39 22.05 -3.57
C LEU A 23 10.93 21.96 -5.00
N ILE A 24 10.18 22.50 -5.97
CA ILE A 24 10.49 22.38 -7.38
C ILE A 24 11.65 23.30 -7.75
N GLU A 25 11.64 24.54 -7.24
CA GLU A 25 12.76 25.47 -7.39
C GLU A 25 14.06 24.90 -6.82
N LEU A 26 14.00 24.21 -5.68
CA LEU A 26 15.17 23.56 -5.10
C LEU A 26 15.65 22.37 -5.92
N LEU A 27 14.72 21.60 -6.50
CA LEU A 27 15.08 20.52 -7.41
C LEU A 27 15.77 21.06 -8.66
N GLU A 28 15.20 22.09 -9.30
CA GLU A 28 15.80 22.77 -10.45
C GLU A 28 17.18 23.33 -10.12
N LEU A 29 17.30 24.07 -9.02
CA LEU A 29 18.56 24.65 -8.58
C LEU A 29 19.61 23.56 -8.30
N SER A 30 19.20 22.41 -7.77
CA SER A 30 20.12 21.30 -7.51
C SER A 30 20.74 20.70 -8.77
N GLN A 31 20.12 20.90 -9.94
CA GLN A 31 20.64 20.41 -11.22
C GLN A 31 21.76 21.29 -11.77
N THR A 32 21.84 22.55 -11.33
CA THR A 32 22.77 23.55 -11.89
C THR A 32 24.21 23.38 -11.42
N SER A 33 24.44 22.81 -10.23
CA SER A 33 25.78 22.61 -9.67
C SER A 33 25.81 21.55 -8.58
N LYS A 34 26.87 20.72 -8.56
CA LYS A 34 27.15 19.80 -7.44
C LYS A 34 27.28 20.54 -6.11
N LYS A 35 27.91 21.73 -6.11
CA LYS A 35 28.06 22.55 -4.90
C LYS A 35 26.69 23.00 -4.38
N LEU A 36 25.80 23.48 -5.25
CA LEU A 36 24.43 23.87 -4.86
C LEU A 36 23.62 22.68 -4.34
N SER A 37 23.71 21.51 -4.99
CA SER A 37 23.06 20.29 -4.51
C SER A 37 23.49 19.92 -3.08
N ILE A 38 24.78 20.04 -2.77
CA ILE A 38 25.30 19.82 -1.40
C ILE A 38 24.75 20.85 -0.43
N LEU A 39 24.78 22.14 -0.78
CA LEU A 39 24.29 23.22 0.08
C LEU A 39 22.79 23.08 0.38
N ILE A 40 21.97 22.70 -0.61
CA ILE A 40 20.55 22.40 -0.43
C ILE A 40 20.39 21.23 0.55
N SER A 41 21.19 20.17 0.42
CA SER A 41 21.11 19.02 1.32
C SER A 41 21.52 19.33 2.77
N GLN A 42 22.39 20.32 2.98
CA GLN A 42 22.80 20.82 4.29
C GLN A 42 21.75 21.78 4.89
N ALA A 43 21.11 22.59 4.05
CA ALA A 43 20.02 23.48 4.46
C ALA A 43 18.71 22.73 4.74
N ALA A 44 18.49 21.59 4.10
CA ALA A 44 17.29 20.77 4.24
C ALA A 44 17.24 20.05 5.60
N LYS A 45 16.62 20.69 6.60
CA LYS A 45 16.04 20.01 7.78
C LYS A 45 14.57 19.71 7.54
N ARG A 46 14.28 19.08 6.41
CA ARG A 46 12.92 18.94 5.89
C ARG A 46 12.38 17.55 6.27
N GLN A 47 11.32 17.51 7.07
CA GLN A 47 10.59 16.28 7.40
C GLN A 47 9.68 15.92 6.21
N PHE A 48 10.29 15.34 5.18
CA PHE A 48 9.59 14.94 3.98
C PHE A 48 9.44 13.43 3.92
N GLU A 49 8.27 13.01 3.49
CA GLU A 49 7.93 11.61 3.26
C GLU A 49 7.77 11.40 1.77
N VAL A 50 8.33 10.30 1.28
CA VAL A 50 8.27 9.94 -0.13
C VAL A 50 7.45 8.67 -0.30
N ILE A 51 6.45 8.74 -1.17
CA ILE A 51 5.70 7.59 -1.64
C ILE A 51 6.06 7.38 -3.11
N LEU A 52 6.63 6.22 -3.40
CA LEU A 52 6.87 5.81 -4.79
C LEU A 52 5.76 4.84 -5.18
N ASP A 53 4.82 5.30 -6.00
CA ASP A 53 3.73 4.47 -6.50
C ASP A 53 3.91 4.16 -7.98
N CYS A 54 4.45 2.97 -8.23
CA CYS A 54 4.65 2.46 -9.56
C CYS A 54 3.38 1.80 -10.16
N ARG A 55 2.18 2.06 -9.65
CA ARG A 55 0.92 1.63 -10.29
C ARG A 55 0.36 2.75 -11.19
N PRO A 56 0.04 3.97 -10.69
CA PRO A 56 -0.31 5.12 -11.51
C PRO A 56 0.92 5.91 -11.99
N ARG A 57 2.15 5.34 -11.86
CA ARG A 57 3.41 6.02 -12.23
C ARG A 57 3.56 7.37 -11.55
N CYS A 58 3.46 7.42 -10.22
CA CYS A 58 3.51 8.65 -9.45
C CYS A 58 4.59 8.62 -8.37
N LEU A 59 5.37 9.69 -8.27
CA LEU A 59 6.24 9.96 -7.13
C LEU A 59 5.61 11.09 -6.30
N THR A 60 5.18 10.76 -5.09
CA THR A 60 4.58 11.73 -4.17
C THR A 60 5.58 12.15 -3.10
N ILE A 61 5.67 13.46 -2.86
CA ILE A 61 6.50 14.05 -1.81
C ILE A 61 5.58 14.82 -0.88
N ASN A 62 5.41 14.32 0.34
CA ASN A 62 4.62 14.95 1.37
C ASN A 62 5.52 15.84 2.23
N THR A 63 5.21 17.12 2.24
CA THR A 63 5.76 18.12 3.17
C THR A 63 4.74 18.38 4.27
N PRO A 64 5.08 19.06 5.38
CA PRO A 64 4.11 19.36 6.43
C PRO A 64 2.88 20.13 5.96
N ARG A 65 2.97 20.87 4.84
CA ARG A 65 1.88 21.75 4.34
C ARG A 65 1.29 21.33 3.00
N LYS A 66 2.08 20.67 2.15
CA LYS A 66 1.72 20.36 0.76
C LYS A 66 2.12 18.94 0.37
N SER A 67 1.36 18.35 -0.53
CA SER A 67 1.67 17.11 -1.23
C SER A 67 1.98 17.41 -2.70
N TYR A 68 3.15 16.99 -3.17
CA TYR A 68 3.58 17.16 -4.55
C TYR A 68 3.53 15.81 -5.25
N HIS A 69 2.71 15.70 -6.31
CA HIS A 69 2.53 14.50 -7.11
C HIS A 69 3.22 14.69 -8.45
N ILE A 70 4.34 14.01 -8.63
CA ILE A 70 5.13 14.04 -9.87
C ILE A 70 4.68 12.86 -10.73
N ASN A 71 4.16 13.16 -11.92
CA ASN A 71 3.82 12.13 -12.90
C ASN A 71 5.10 11.59 -13.57
N LEU A 72 5.27 10.27 -13.57
CA LEU A 72 6.41 9.56 -14.14
C LEU A 72 6.14 9.04 -15.57
N ASP A 73 4.94 9.23 -16.12
CA ASP A 73 4.58 8.88 -17.50
C ASP A 73 5.33 9.70 -18.56
N LYS A 74 5.35 9.16 -19.79
CA LYS A 74 6.18 9.62 -20.91
C LYS A 74 6.05 11.13 -21.15
N LYS A 75 7.23 11.75 -21.01
CA LYS A 75 7.62 13.13 -21.29
C LYS A 75 7.10 13.67 -22.61
N VAL A 76 6.59 14.89 -22.57
CA VAL A 76 7.03 15.93 -23.50
C VAL A 76 8.51 16.20 -23.18
N GLU A 77 9.40 16.15 -24.17
CA GLU A 77 10.87 16.18 -24.05
C GLU A 77 11.45 16.77 -22.74
N GLY A 78 11.77 15.90 -21.78
CA GLY A 78 12.50 16.30 -20.58
C GLY A 78 11.71 17.12 -19.55
N VAL A 79 10.39 17.25 -19.66
CA VAL A 79 9.54 17.96 -18.69
C VAL A 79 8.61 16.97 -17.98
N MET A 80 8.45 17.14 -16.67
CA MET A 80 7.56 16.36 -15.81
C MET A 80 6.46 17.26 -15.24
N ASN A 81 5.22 16.79 -15.29
CA ASN A 81 4.07 17.49 -14.74
C ASN A 81 3.92 17.20 -13.25
N ILE A 82 3.60 18.23 -12.48
CA ILE A 82 3.47 18.15 -11.03
C ILE A 82 2.15 18.79 -10.60
N GLY A 83 1.35 18.03 -9.86
CA GLY A 83 0.23 18.56 -9.08
C GLY A 83 0.68 18.85 -7.65
N SER A 84 0.44 20.06 -7.16
CA SER A 84 0.65 20.42 -5.75
C SER A 84 -0.69 20.65 -5.08
N TYR A 85 -0.92 19.96 -3.95
CA TYR A 85 -2.16 20.03 -3.17
C TYR A 85 -1.86 20.42 -1.72
N LYS A 86 -2.83 21.01 -1.03
CA LYS A 86 -2.76 21.15 0.44
C LYS A 86 -2.75 19.76 1.08
N ARG A 87 -1.92 19.56 2.11
CA ARG A 87 -1.82 18.24 2.78
C ARG A 87 -3.20 17.83 3.32
N HIS A 88 -3.56 16.56 3.15
CA HIS A 88 -4.84 15.97 3.60
C HIS A 88 -6.10 16.52 2.92
N THR A 89 -5.98 17.28 1.82
CA THR A 89 -7.15 17.76 1.07
C THR A 89 -6.89 17.69 -0.43
N SER A 90 -7.94 17.44 -1.22
CA SER A 90 -7.88 17.54 -2.68
C SER A 90 -8.02 18.98 -3.19
N ALA A 91 -8.27 19.95 -2.29
CA ALA A 91 -8.54 21.34 -2.63
C ALA A 91 -7.24 22.12 -2.95
N GLY A 92 -7.30 22.96 -4.00
CA GLY A 92 -6.26 23.92 -4.35
C GLY A 92 -5.10 23.35 -5.17
N GLU A 93 -5.40 22.56 -6.20
CA GLU A 93 -4.39 22.06 -7.15
C GLU A 93 -3.65 23.22 -7.82
N GLN A 94 -2.33 23.28 -7.60
CA GLN A 94 -1.43 24.11 -8.37
C GLN A 94 -0.64 23.22 -9.34
N LYS A 95 -0.80 23.46 -10.64
CA LYS A 95 -0.03 22.78 -11.69
C LYS A 95 1.34 23.44 -11.82
N MET A 96 2.38 22.62 -11.82
CA MET A 96 3.77 23.02 -11.97
C MET A 96 4.49 22.09 -12.94
N THR A 97 5.67 22.52 -13.40
CA THR A 97 6.55 21.72 -14.26
C THR A 97 7.92 21.58 -13.64
N LEU A 98 8.57 20.44 -13.89
CA LEU A 98 9.97 20.18 -13.52
C LEU A 98 10.73 19.71 -14.75
N HIS A 99 11.81 20.39 -15.08
CA HIS A 99 12.72 19.98 -16.15
C HIS A 99 13.62 18.88 -15.62
N TRP A 100 13.44 17.67 -16.12
CA TRP A 100 14.26 16.52 -15.77
C TRP A 100 14.54 15.66 -17.00
N LYS A 101 15.68 15.88 -17.65
CA LYS A 101 16.05 15.16 -18.89
C LYS A 101 16.41 13.69 -18.66
N LYS A 102 16.89 13.33 -17.46
CA LYS A 102 17.34 11.96 -17.11
C LYS A 102 16.17 11.00 -16.84
N HIS A 103 16.49 9.72 -16.62
CA HIS A 103 15.52 8.71 -16.20
C HIS A 103 14.88 9.05 -14.84
N TRP A 104 13.60 8.76 -14.64
CA TRP A 104 12.86 9.14 -13.43
C TRP A 104 13.43 8.52 -12.14
N ILE A 105 14.05 7.35 -12.22
CA ILE A 105 14.74 6.72 -11.08
C ILE A 105 15.84 7.64 -10.54
N SER A 106 16.54 8.36 -11.42
CA SER A 106 17.54 9.33 -10.98
C SER A 106 16.93 10.53 -10.26
N LEU A 107 15.70 10.93 -10.62
CA LEU A 107 14.94 11.95 -9.89
C LEU A 107 14.57 11.44 -8.49
N PHE A 108 14.03 10.22 -8.39
CA PHE A 108 13.74 9.58 -7.11
C PHE A 108 14.99 9.55 -6.20
N TYR A 109 16.13 9.11 -6.72
CA TYR A 109 17.39 9.12 -5.97
C TYR A 109 17.83 10.52 -5.56
N GLN A 110 17.68 11.51 -6.44
CA GLN A 110 18.04 12.90 -6.16
C GLN A 110 17.20 13.46 -5.02
N ILE A 111 15.88 13.29 -5.07
CA ILE A 111 14.93 13.75 -4.04
C ILE A 111 15.30 13.14 -2.68
N VAL A 112 15.39 11.81 -2.62
CA VAL A 112 15.64 11.10 -1.35
C VAL A 112 17.02 11.44 -0.77
N ARG A 113 18.03 11.70 -1.62
CA ARG A 113 19.37 12.08 -1.17
C ARG A 113 19.43 13.53 -0.70
N ILE A 114 18.93 14.47 -1.49
CA ILE A 114 19.01 15.91 -1.19
C ILE A 114 18.19 16.24 0.03
N PHE A 115 16.93 15.82 0.05
CA PHE A 115 16.02 16.20 1.14
C PHE A 115 16.07 15.24 2.32
N LYS A 116 16.93 14.21 2.25
CA LYS A 116 17.09 13.17 3.29
C LYS A 116 15.75 12.54 3.69
N CYS A 117 14.84 12.38 2.72
CA CYS A 117 13.50 11.86 2.95
C CYS A 117 13.53 10.39 3.38
N ARG A 118 12.56 10.02 4.23
CA ARG A 118 12.18 8.61 4.43
C ARG A 118 11.25 8.19 3.30
N VAL A 119 11.41 6.97 2.77
CA VAL A 119 10.43 6.42 1.83
C VAL A 119 9.41 5.67 2.67
N THR A 120 8.21 6.23 2.78
CA THR A 120 7.15 5.68 3.63
C THR A 120 6.39 4.56 2.95
N ALA A 121 6.19 4.66 1.63
CA ALA A 121 5.53 3.63 0.86
C ALA A 121 6.19 3.37 -0.48
N PHE A 122 6.23 2.09 -0.86
CA PHE A 122 6.67 1.66 -2.18
C PHE A 122 5.70 0.64 -2.77
N TYR A 123 5.06 1.03 -3.87
CA TYR A 123 4.16 0.19 -4.62
C TYR A 123 4.80 -0.14 -5.96
N THR A 124 5.07 -1.41 -6.23
CA THR A 124 5.47 -1.83 -7.58
C THR A 124 4.27 -1.84 -8.52
N GLY A 125 4.51 -1.66 -9.82
CA GLY A 125 3.53 -1.98 -10.84
C GLY A 125 4.19 -2.40 -12.15
N SER A 126 3.35 -2.65 -13.16
CA SER A 126 3.73 -3.34 -14.40
C SER A 126 4.86 -2.65 -15.18
N PHE A 127 4.99 -1.33 -15.07
CA PHE A 127 6.03 -0.58 -15.79
C PHE A 127 7.43 -0.75 -15.22
N LEU A 128 7.56 -1.19 -13.97
CA LEU A 128 8.84 -1.29 -13.30
C LEU A 128 9.52 -2.60 -13.69
N SER A 129 10.65 -2.56 -14.38
CA SER A 129 11.41 -3.77 -14.73
C SER A 129 11.99 -4.45 -13.47
N LEU A 130 12.37 -5.73 -13.57
CA LEU A 130 12.97 -6.45 -12.43
C LEU A 130 14.29 -5.79 -11.98
N ASN A 131 15.12 -5.34 -12.93
CA ASN A 131 16.38 -4.66 -12.63
C ASN A 131 16.15 -3.34 -11.88
N GLU A 132 15.20 -2.53 -12.33
CA GLU A 132 14.86 -1.27 -11.66
C GLU A 132 14.29 -1.50 -10.26
N PHE A 133 13.40 -2.49 -10.10
CA PHE A 133 12.91 -2.91 -8.79
C PHE A 133 14.07 -3.28 -7.85
N GLN A 134 15.00 -4.12 -8.30
CA GLN A 134 16.15 -4.51 -7.49
C GLN A 134 17.03 -3.31 -7.11
N LEU A 135 17.26 -2.37 -8.04
CA LEU A 135 18.03 -1.15 -7.79
C LEU A 135 17.35 -0.27 -6.73
N ILE A 136 16.06 -0.02 -6.86
CA ILE A 136 15.26 0.79 -5.94
C ILE A 136 15.22 0.12 -4.55
N MET A 137 14.96 -1.18 -4.48
CA MET A 137 14.94 -1.90 -3.21
C MET A 137 16.29 -1.90 -2.51
N LYS A 138 17.38 -2.14 -3.24
CA LYS A 138 18.75 -2.03 -2.69
C LYS A 138 19.03 -0.61 -2.19
N PHE A 139 18.53 0.42 -2.87
CA PHE A 139 18.66 1.81 -2.43
C PHE A 139 17.87 2.11 -1.15
N ILE A 140 16.62 1.67 -1.07
CA ILE A 140 15.74 1.81 0.11
C ILE A 140 16.37 1.10 1.31
N MET A 141 16.70 -0.19 1.18
CA MET A 141 17.26 -1.00 2.28
C MET A 141 18.60 -0.49 2.83
N ARG A 142 19.40 0.21 2.01
CA ARG A 142 20.65 0.84 2.45
C ARG A 142 20.44 2.08 3.32
N ARG A 143 19.25 2.67 3.29
CA ARG A 143 18.98 3.98 3.91
C ARG A 143 17.98 3.92 5.07
N GLN A 144 17.16 2.88 5.13
CA GLN A 144 16.17 2.71 6.18
C GLN A 144 15.94 1.22 6.46
N SER A 145 15.65 0.91 7.71
CA SER A 145 15.29 -0.42 8.21
C SER A 145 13.77 -0.60 8.35
N GLU A 146 12.98 0.39 7.96
CA GLU A 146 11.55 0.40 8.16
C GLU A 146 10.83 1.09 7.00
N ILE A 147 9.62 0.64 6.73
CA ILE A 147 8.71 1.22 5.73
C ILE A 147 7.28 1.07 6.25
N GLN A 148 6.39 2.02 5.97
CA GLN A 148 4.99 1.89 6.43
C GLN A 148 4.28 0.86 5.55
N GLN A 149 4.38 1.03 4.22
CA GLN A 149 3.59 0.26 3.27
C GLN A 149 4.50 -0.29 2.16
N LEU A 150 4.46 -1.59 1.95
CA LEU A 150 5.25 -2.27 0.93
C LEU A 150 4.35 -3.14 0.08
N HIS A 151 4.31 -2.87 -1.21
CA HIS A 151 3.52 -3.62 -2.16
C HIS A 151 4.41 -4.14 -3.29
N ILE A 152 4.60 -5.45 -3.31
CA ILE A 152 5.43 -6.15 -4.29
C ILE A 152 4.54 -7.07 -5.14
N ARG A 153 4.21 -6.59 -6.33
CA ARG A 153 3.52 -7.29 -7.41
C ARG A 153 4.50 -7.47 -8.57
N LYS A 154 5.44 -8.40 -8.42
CA LYS A 154 6.45 -8.68 -9.44
C LYS A 154 6.78 -10.17 -9.42
N ASN A 155 6.62 -10.80 -10.58
CA ASN A 155 6.93 -12.22 -10.76
C ASN A 155 8.45 -12.42 -10.86
N ASN A 156 8.89 -13.66 -10.66
CA ASN A 156 10.28 -14.09 -10.85
C ASN A 156 11.28 -13.33 -9.97
N ILE A 157 10.86 -12.91 -8.78
CA ILE A 157 11.81 -12.45 -7.76
C ILE A 157 12.42 -13.68 -7.10
N ASP A 158 13.75 -13.77 -7.21
CA ASP A 158 14.58 -14.73 -6.48
C ASP A 158 14.23 -14.79 -4.99
N GLU A 159 14.03 -16.00 -4.46
CA GLU A 159 13.63 -16.24 -3.07
C GLU A 159 14.60 -15.57 -2.08
N LYS A 160 15.92 -15.73 -2.30
CA LYS A 160 16.93 -15.16 -1.42
C LYS A 160 16.86 -13.64 -1.40
N PHE A 161 16.57 -12.99 -2.53
CA PHE A 161 16.35 -11.55 -2.58
C PHE A 161 15.04 -11.14 -1.88
N MET A 162 13.95 -11.88 -2.05
CA MET A 162 12.68 -11.62 -1.35
C MET A 162 12.85 -11.72 0.17
N LEU A 163 13.46 -12.80 0.66
CA LEU A 163 13.78 -13.00 2.07
C LEU A 163 14.69 -11.89 2.60
N LYS A 164 15.68 -11.45 1.81
CA LYS A 164 16.52 -10.31 2.19
C LYS A 164 15.70 -9.04 2.39
N ILE A 165 14.73 -8.75 1.51
CA ILE A 165 13.84 -7.59 1.66
C ILE A 165 13.05 -7.69 2.96
N LEU A 166 12.35 -8.81 3.16
CA LEU A 166 11.43 -9.00 4.29
C LEU A 166 12.17 -9.08 5.63
N ASN A 167 13.42 -9.57 5.65
CA ASN A 167 14.23 -9.59 6.86
C ASN A 167 14.88 -8.25 7.18
N THR A 168 15.13 -7.40 6.17
CA THR A 168 15.78 -6.10 6.34
C THR A 168 14.81 -5.00 6.73
N LEU A 169 13.62 -4.97 6.12
CA LEU A 169 12.63 -3.91 6.33
C LEU A 169 11.56 -4.36 7.31
N ALA A 170 11.36 -3.60 8.37
CA ALA A 170 10.17 -3.67 9.22
C ALA A 170 9.03 -2.88 8.59
N VAL A 171 8.09 -3.60 7.99
CA VAL A 171 6.85 -3.07 7.43
C VAL A 171 5.88 -2.84 8.58
N ARG A 172 5.39 -1.61 8.73
CA ARG A 172 4.66 -1.20 9.94
C ARG A 172 3.12 -1.19 9.78
N GLU A 173 2.62 -1.09 8.56
CA GLU A 173 1.18 -0.97 8.31
C GLU A 173 0.66 -2.07 7.39
N SER A 174 1.06 -2.03 6.11
CA SER A 174 0.52 -2.92 5.09
C SER A 174 1.59 -3.60 4.26
N LEU A 175 1.43 -4.90 4.08
CA LEU A 175 2.28 -5.71 3.20
C LEU A 175 1.42 -6.40 2.14
N PHE A 176 1.69 -6.05 0.89
CA PHE A 176 1.17 -6.78 -0.26
C PHE A 176 2.30 -7.56 -0.92
N LEU A 177 2.07 -8.85 -1.17
CA LEU A 177 2.98 -9.72 -1.92
C LEU A 177 2.19 -10.51 -2.96
N ASN A 178 2.63 -10.50 -4.21
CA ASN A 178 2.25 -11.51 -5.19
C ASN A 178 3.48 -12.34 -5.52
N SER A 179 3.67 -13.44 -4.78
CA SER A 179 4.81 -14.33 -4.96
C SER A 179 4.54 -15.73 -4.43
N ASN A 180 4.93 -16.73 -5.22
CA ASN A 180 5.03 -18.13 -4.81
C ASN A 180 6.45 -18.53 -4.37
N SER A 181 7.41 -17.59 -4.36
CA SER A 181 8.83 -17.85 -4.10
C SER A 181 9.24 -17.78 -2.63
N LEU A 182 8.30 -17.89 -1.68
CA LEU A 182 8.62 -17.89 -0.26
C LEU A 182 8.57 -19.33 0.29
N PRO A 183 9.41 -19.65 1.29
CA PRO A 183 9.40 -20.98 1.89
C PRO A 183 8.08 -21.24 2.61
N GLN A 184 7.66 -22.51 2.64
CA GLN A 184 6.47 -22.95 3.36
C GLN A 184 6.53 -22.52 4.83
N ASN A 185 5.41 -22.05 5.38
CA ASN A 185 5.33 -21.50 6.75
C ASN A 185 6.20 -20.26 6.97
N PHE A 186 6.57 -19.51 5.92
CA PHE A 186 7.20 -18.22 6.09
C PHE A 186 6.34 -17.32 6.99
N HIS A 187 6.92 -16.87 8.09
CA HIS A 187 6.29 -15.96 9.02
C HIS A 187 6.99 -14.61 8.99
N TYR A 188 6.23 -13.57 8.71
CA TYR A 188 6.75 -12.22 8.77
C TYR A 188 6.87 -11.78 10.23
N LYS A 189 8.11 -11.52 10.68
CA LYS A 189 8.45 -11.29 12.10
C LYS A 189 7.80 -10.07 12.76
N TYR A 190 7.25 -9.13 11.99
CA TYR A 190 6.66 -7.91 12.53
C TYR A 190 5.14 -7.97 12.43
N GLY A 191 4.46 -7.48 13.47
CA GLY A 191 3.01 -7.31 13.43
C GLY A 191 2.60 -6.36 12.31
N LEU A 192 1.60 -6.76 11.53
CA LEU A 192 1.03 -5.98 10.44
C LEU A 192 -0.41 -5.63 10.76
N ASN A 193 -0.86 -4.45 10.34
CA ASN A 193 -2.27 -4.10 10.41
C ASN A 193 -3.04 -4.71 9.24
N SER A 194 -2.42 -4.79 8.07
CA SER A 194 -3.02 -5.30 6.84
C SER A 194 -2.07 -6.22 6.09
N ILE A 195 -2.56 -7.39 5.70
CA ILE A 195 -1.85 -8.31 4.79
C ILE A 195 -2.71 -8.60 3.56
N SER A 196 -2.08 -8.59 2.39
CA SER A 196 -2.70 -9.07 1.14
C SER A 196 -1.67 -9.91 0.37
N PHE A 197 -1.84 -11.22 0.37
CA PHE A 197 -0.91 -12.16 -0.28
C PHE A 197 -1.58 -12.91 -1.40
N TRP A 198 -0.97 -12.86 -2.58
CA TRP A 198 -1.44 -13.50 -3.79
C TRP A 198 -0.45 -14.57 -4.22
N SER A 199 -0.94 -15.66 -4.82
CA SER A 199 -0.15 -16.86 -5.16
C SER A 199 0.55 -17.45 -3.93
N CYS A 200 -0.15 -17.47 -2.78
CA CYS A 200 0.43 -17.64 -1.46
C CYS A 200 0.30 -19.06 -0.88
N LYS A 201 0.61 -20.10 -1.66
CA LYS A 201 0.58 -21.51 -1.19
C LYS A 201 1.49 -21.79 0.01
N TRP A 202 2.50 -20.94 0.21
CA TRP A 202 3.41 -20.96 1.36
C TRP A 202 2.75 -20.50 2.68
N PHE A 203 1.62 -19.80 2.61
CA PHE A 203 0.89 -19.32 3.77
C PHE A 203 -0.04 -20.42 4.30
N THR A 204 0.21 -20.89 5.51
CA THR A 204 -0.47 -22.06 6.10
C THR A 204 -1.45 -21.68 7.20
N LEU A 205 -2.22 -22.67 7.68
CA LEU A 205 -3.08 -22.51 8.85
C LEU A 205 -2.29 -21.97 10.06
N ASN A 206 -1.08 -22.47 10.33
CA ASN A 206 -0.27 -21.99 11.45
C ASN A 206 0.06 -20.49 11.32
N SER A 207 0.43 -20.04 10.11
CA SER A 207 0.65 -18.62 9.84
C SER A 207 -0.63 -17.80 10.01
N LEU A 208 -1.78 -18.32 9.57
CA LEU A 208 -3.08 -17.68 9.75
C LEU A 208 -3.45 -17.54 11.24
N LEU A 209 -3.31 -18.63 12.02
CA LEU A 209 -3.63 -18.66 13.44
C LEU A 209 -2.70 -17.76 14.28
N ALA A 210 -1.47 -17.53 13.84
CA ALA A 210 -0.52 -16.60 14.47
C ALA A 210 -0.75 -15.12 14.08
N THR A 211 -1.50 -14.85 13.00
CA THR A 211 -1.74 -13.49 12.51
C THR A 211 -2.68 -12.72 13.43
N ARG A 212 -2.40 -11.43 13.65
CA ARG A 212 -3.20 -10.50 14.49
C ARG A 212 -3.59 -9.22 13.74
N SER A 213 -3.68 -9.31 12.41
CA SER A 213 -4.01 -8.20 11.51
C SER A 213 -5.47 -7.78 11.61
N VAL A 214 -5.74 -6.52 11.23
CA VAL A 214 -7.08 -5.97 11.06
C VAL A 214 -7.72 -6.47 9.76
N THR A 215 -6.95 -6.51 8.69
CA THR A 215 -7.41 -7.02 7.39
C THR A 215 -6.50 -8.14 6.90
N ILE A 216 -7.08 -9.25 6.46
CA ILE A 216 -6.38 -10.40 5.89
C ILE A 216 -6.97 -10.71 4.52
N GLU A 217 -6.17 -10.61 3.48
CA GLU A 217 -6.53 -11.06 2.14
C GLU A 217 -5.51 -12.09 1.64
N LEU A 218 -5.99 -13.27 1.28
CA LEU A 218 -5.17 -14.35 0.73
C LEU A 218 -5.82 -14.81 -0.57
N LEU A 219 -5.06 -14.85 -1.66
CA LEU A 219 -5.52 -15.31 -2.97
C LEU A 219 -4.57 -16.39 -3.49
N GLY A 220 -5.12 -17.49 -4.01
CA GLY A 220 -4.31 -18.63 -4.45
C GLY A 220 -3.54 -19.29 -3.30
N SER A 221 -4.17 -19.40 -2.14
CA SER A 221 -3.65 -20.15 -0.99
C SER A 221 -3.93 -21.65 -1.12
N SER A 222 -3.40 -22.46 -0.21
CA SER A 222 -3.68 -23.91 -0.09
C SER A 222 -4.51 -24.25 1.15
N LEU A 223 -5.20 -23.27 1.72
CA LEU A 223 -6.05 -23.45 2.89
C LEU A 223 -7.33 -24.19 2.52
N THR A 224 -7.74 -25.16 3.33
CA THR A 224 -8.98 -25.93 3.09
C THR A 224 -10.18 -25.37 3.85
N ASN A 225 -11.36 -25.92 3.62
CA ASN A 225 -12.57 -25.60 4.39
C ASN A 225 -12.38 -25.90 5.89
N GLU A 226 -11.68 -26.98 6.22
CA GLU A 226 -11.35 -27.37 7.59
C GLU A 226 -10.42 -26.36 8.27
N ASP A 227 -9.41 -25.86 7.56
CA ASP A 227 -8.53 -24.78 8.07
C ASP A 227 -9.34 -23.53 8.39
N LEU A 228 -10.29 -23.17 7.54
CA LEU A 228 -11.21 -22.04 7.79
C LEU A 228 -12.10 -22.31 9.00
N ASN A 229 -12.58 -23.55 9.20
CA ASN A 229 -13.34 -23.92 10.39
C ASN A 229 -12.54 -23.69 11.67
N VAL A 230 -11.27 -24.14 11.71
CA VAL A 230 -10.40 -23.93 12.86
C VAL A 230 -10.23 -22.43 13.15
N PHE A 231 -9.94 -21.64 12.12
CA PHE A 231 -9.75 -20.19 12.28
C PHE A 231 -11.04 -19.48 12.73
N LEU A 232 -12.18 -19.76 12.09
CA LEU A 232 -13.45 -19.10 12.34
C LEU A 232 -14.05 -19.49 13.71
N LEU A 233 -13.84 -20.74 14.16
CA LEU A 233 -14.18 -21.13 15.53
C LEU A 233 -13.33 -20.35 16.54
N GLY A 234 -12.04 -20.15 16.27
CA GLY A 234 -11.19 -19.27 17.06
C GLY A 234 -11.69 -17.82 17.08
N TRP A 235 -12.17 -17.29 15.96
CA TRP A 235 -12.80 -15.97 15.90
C TRP A 235 -14.09 -15.91 16.73
N LYS A 236 -14.97 -16.93 16.66
CA LYS A 236 -16.18 -17.02 17.49
C LYS A 236 -15.88 -17.00 18.99
N GLN A 237 -14.76 -17.56 19.40
CA GLN A 237 -14.26 -17.55 20.78
C GLN A 237 -13.53 -16.25 21.18
N GLY A 238 -13.46 -15.24 20.31
CA GLY A 238 -12.80 -13.97 20.63
C GLY A 238 -11.29 -13.93 20.46
N LYS A 239 -10.64 -14.96 19.88
CA LYS A 239 -9.17 -15.01 19.75
C LYS A 239 -8.57 -13.95 18.81
N TYR A 240 -9.39 -13.37 17.93
CA TYR A 240 -8.97 -12.39 16.92
C TYR A 240 -9.77 -11.08 17.06
N PRO A 241 -9.61 -10.32 18.16
CA PRO A 241 -10.49 -9.18 18.47
C PRO A 241 -10.32 -7.99 17.52
N ARG A 242 -9.17 -7.88 16.84
CA ARG A 242 -8.87 -6.79 15.89
C ARG A 242 -9.31 -7.08 14.45
N LEU A 243 -9.67 -8.33 14.14
CA LEU A 243 -10.03 -8.72 12.78
C LEU A 243 -11.30 -7.98 12.36
N ALA A 244 -11.18 -7.15 11.33
CA ALA A 244 -12.29 -6.48 10.69
C ALA A 244 -12.59 -7.14 9.34
N TYR A 245 -11.60 -7.41 8.49
CA TYR A 245 -11.80 -8.01 7.17
C TYR A 245 -11.02 -9.32 7.00
N LEU A 246 -11.67 -10.33 6.43
CA LEU A 246 -11.07 -11.57 5.98
C LEU A 246 -11.54 -11.90 4.57
N SER A 247 -10.61 -12.25 3.70
CA SER A 247 -10.91 -12.71 2.35
C SER A 247 -9.89 -13.77 1.97
N ILE A 248 -10.30 -15.02 1.83
CA ILE A 248 -9.42 -16.12 1.47
C ILE A 248 -9.98 -16.79 0.22
N GLY A 249 -9.19 -16.82 -0.85
CA GLY A 249 -9.40 -17.65 -2.03
C GLY A 249 -8.39 -18.78 -2.08
N SER A 250 -8.85 -19.99 -2.31
CA SER A 250 -8.02 -21.19 -2.39
C SER A 250 -8.49 -22.13 -3.49
N ASP A 251 -7.52 -22.76 -4.15
CA ASP A 251 -7.74 -23.86 -5.08
C ASP A 251 -8.15 -25.15 -4.34
N SER A 252 -7.97 -25.20 -3.01
CA SER A 252 -8.24 -26.37 -2.16
C SER A 252 -9.63 -26.35 -1.51
N PHE A 253 -10.45 -25.36 -1.83
CA PHE A 253 -11.82 -25.31 -1.34
C PHE A 253 -12.70 -26.33 -2.04
N ASN A 254 -13.69 -26.81 -1.30
CA ASN A 254 -14.65 -27.81 -1.72
C ASN A 254 -16.08 -27.34 -1.38
N ASP A 255 -16.99 -27.40 -2.34
CA ASP A 255 -18.40 -27.02 -2.18
C ASP A 255 -19.23 -28.08 -1.42
N SER A 256 -18.67 -29.26 -1.21
CA SER A 256 -19.29 -30.36 -0.45
C SER A 256 -18.88 -30.38 1.02
N VAL A 257 -17.99 -29.49 1.46
CA VAL A 257 -17.49 -29.44 2.84
C VAL A 257 -18.06 -28.22 3.57
N PRO A 258 -18.73 -28.40 4.72
CA PRO A 258 -19.37 -27.30 5.43
C PRO A 258 -18.35 -26.37 6.12
N ILE A 259 -18.70 -25.09 6.20
CA ILE A 259 -17.96 -24.08 6.98
C ILE A 259 -18.88 -23.57 8.09
N LEU A 260 -18.45 -23.70 9.35
CA LEU A 260 -19.23 -23.43 10.56
C LEU A 260 -20.58 -24.16 10.56
N GLY A 261 -20.62 -25.38 9.99
CA GLY A 261 -21.85 -26.18 9.84
C GLY A 261 -22.78 -25.72 8.71
N MET A 262 -22.44 -24.67 7.96
CA MET A 262 -23.20 -24.21 6.80
C MET A 262 -22.65 -24.84 5.51
N MET A 263 -23.53 -25.40 4.68
CA MET A 263 -23.16 -25.97 3.39
C MET A 263 -22.94 -24.87 2.34
N PRO A 264 -21.85 -24.89 1.56
CA PRO A 264 -21.70 -24.03 0.40
C PRO A 264 -22.83 -24.16 -0.65
N PRO A 265 -23.13 -23.08 -1.41
CA PRO A 265 -22.64 -21.73 -1.22
C PRO A 265 -23.26 -21.06 0.01
N ILE A 266 -22.45 -20.37 0.81
CA ILE A 266 -22.93 -19.58 1.95
C ILE A 266 -23.22 -18.18 1.44
N ARG A 267 -24.48 -17.88 1.17
CA ARG A 267 -24.94 -16.55 0.74
C ARG A 267 -26.43 -16.37 1.01
N ASN A 268 -26.86 -15.12 1.11
CA ASN A 268 -28.27 -14.76 1.09
C ASN A 268 -28.76 -14.74 -0.37
N GLU A 269 -29.80 -15.52 -0.66
CA GLU A 269 -30.39 -15.67 -2.00
C GLU A 269 -31.44 -14.59 -2.35
N ASN A 270 -31.59 -13.57 -1.51
CA ASN A 270 -32.46 -12.44 -1.80
C ASN A 270 -32.11 -11.82 -3.17
N PRO A 271 -33.09 -11.61 -4.08
CA PRO A 271 -32.86 -11.00 -5.39
C PRO A 271 -32.27 -9.59 -5.33
N ASN A 272 -32.46 -8.87 -4.20
CA ASN A 272 -31.81 -7.59 -3.91
C ASN A 272 -30.97 -7.73 -2.62
N PRO A 273 -29.81 -8.38 -2.69
CA PRO A 273 -29.01 -8.68 -1.51
C PRO A 273 -28.40 -7.41 -0.92
N GLU A 274 -28.36 -7.33 0.41
CA GLU A 274 -27.69 -6.25 1.11
C GLU A 274 -26.19 -6.22 0.79
N VAL A 275 -25.65 -5.01 0.65
CA VAL A 275 -24.21 -4.79 0.49
C VAL A 275 -23.68 -4.26 1.81
N ILE A 276 -22.73 -4.99 2.36
CA ILE A 276 -22.07 -4.60 3.59
C ILE A 276 -20.65 -4.16 3.29
N ARG A 277 -20.25 -3.00 3.81
CA ARG A 277 -19.02 -2.29 3.43
C ARG A 277 -18.22 -1.85 4.65
N MET A 278 -16.90 -1.93 4.54
CA MET A 278 -15.97 -1.26 5.46
C MET A 278 -14.87 -0.57 4.69
N SER A 279 -14.29 0.44 5.32
CA SER A 279 -13.03 1.05 4.92
C SER A 279 -11.93 0.70 5.93
N PHE A 280 -10.71 0.55 5.44
CA PHE A 280 -9.52 0.51 6.28
C PHE A 280 -8.36 1.16 5.54
N GLY A 281 -7.81 2.24 6.10
CA GLY A 281 -6.88 3.10 5.37
C GLY A 281 -7.52 3.62 4.08
N ASN A 282 -6.83 3.46 2.95
CA ASN A 282 -7.32 3.89 1.62
C ASN A 282 -8.06 2.78 0.87
N SER A 283 -8.40 1.67 1.55
CA SER A 283 -9.06 0.52 0.94
C SER A 283 -10.51 0.43 1.37
N VAL A 284 -11.39 0.09 0.43
CA VAL A 284 -12.81 -0.19 0.67
C VAL A 284 -13.05 -1.66 0.36
N PHE A 285 -13.73 -2.34 1.26
CA PHE A 285 -14.07 -3.76 1.17
C PHE A 285 -15.58 -3.92 1.23
N SER A 286 -16.11 -4.91 0.51
CA SER A 286 -17.55 -5.17 0.51
C SER A 286 -17.89 -6.64 0.34
N ILE A 287 -18.97 -7.06 0.99
CA ILE A 287 -19.67 -8.34 0.75
C ILE A 287 -21.08 -8.01 0.29
N THR A 288 -21.55 -8.72 -0.74
CA THR A 288 -22.94 -8.65 -1.19
C THR A 288 -23.61 -9.98 -0.91
N GLY A 289 -24.73 -9.96 -0.17
CA GLY A 289 -25.48 -11.17 0.18
C GLY A 289 -24.77 -12.05 1.21
N GLY A 290 -24.11 -11.45 2.21
CA GLY A 290 -23.50 -12.20 3.30
C GLY A 290 -24.54 -12.73 4.29
N VAL A 291 -24.31 -13.92 4.83
CA VAL A 291 -25.08 -14.50 5.95
C VAL A 291 -24.51 -13.96 7.26
N GLN A 292 -25.36 -13.57 8.20
CA GLN A 292 -24.89 -13.08 9.50
C GLN A 292 -24.50 -14.25 10.42
N ILE A 293 -23.33 -14.15 11.03
CA ILE A 293 -22.87 -15.01 12.13
C ILE A 293 -22.53 -14.15 13.35
N ARG A 294 -22.50 -14.78 14.53
CA ARG A 294 -22.16 -14.10 15.78
C ARG A 294 -21.01 -14.76 16.50
N ARG A 295 -20.18 -13.92 17.10
CA ARG A 295 -19.17 -14.25 18.10
C ARG A 295 -19.84 -14.42 19.47
N ASP A 296 -19.17 -15.12 20.38
CA ASP A 296 -19.74 -15.47 21.70
C ASP A 296 -20.02 -14.23 22.58
N ASP A 297 -19.33 -13.11 22.32
CA ASP A 297 -19.57 -11.82 22.97
C ASP A 297 -20.67 -10.98 22.29
N GLY A 298 -21.39 -11.55 21.32
CA GLY A 298 -22.47 -10.90 20.60
C GLY A 298 -22.05 -10.11 19.35
N MET A 299 -20.74 -9.95 19.10
CA MET A 299 -20.25 -9.25 17.91
C MET A 299 -20.71 -9.94 16.62
N ALA A 300 -21.35 -9.18 15.73
CA ALA A 300 -21.86 -9.69 14.46
C ALA A 300 -20.79 -9.61 13.35
N ALA A 301 -20.78 -10.61 12.48
CA ALA A 301 -20.03 -10.62 11.24
C ALA A 301 -20.90 -11.15 10.09
N TRP A 302 -20.55 -10.79 8.86
CA TRP A 302 -21.24 -11.24 7.66
C TRP A 302 -20.26 -12.05 6.84
N ILE A 303 -20.64 -13.30 6.56
CA ILE A 303 -19.81 -14.27 5.86
C ILE A 303 -20.44 -14.63 4.52
N LYS A 304 -19.62 -14.78 3.49
CA LYS A 304 -20.00 -15.28 2.18
C LYS A 304 -18.98 -16.32 1.73
N PHE A 305 -19.45 -17.43 1.17
CA PHE A 305 -18.60 -18.45 0.58
C PHE A 305 -19.19 -18.96 -0.73
N GLY A 306 -18.36 -19.04 -1.77
CA GLY A 306 -18.76 -19.57 -3.07
C GLY A 306 -17.80 -19.09 -4.16
N LYS A 307 -18.17 -19.30 -5.42
CA LYS A 307 -17.44 -18.74 -6.55
C LYS A 307 -17.43 -17.22 -6.46
N ASP A 308 -16.28 -16.62 -6.71
CA ASP A 308 -16.12 -15.17 -6.69
C ASP A 308 -16.95 -14.54 -7.82
N ASP A 309 -17.87 -13.63 -7.52
CA ASP A 309 -18.63 -12.92 -8.55
C ASP A 309 -17.78 -11.83 -9.25
N GLY A 310 -16.52 -11.65 -8.83
CA GLY A 310 -15.59 -10.61 -9.28
C GLY A 310 -14.53 -11.06 -10.29
N LEU A 311 -13.28 -10.62 -10.08
CA LEU A 311 -12.17 -10.71 -11.06
C LEU A 311 -11.65 -12.13 -11.32
N SER A 312 -12.08 -13.13 -10.54
CA SER A 312 -11.63 -14.53 -10.67
C SER A 312 -12.81 -15.50 -10.54
N PRO A 313 -13.73 -15.54 -11.53
CA PRO A 313 -15.02 -16.22 -11.42
C PRO A 313 -14.96 -17.75 -11.19
N ASN A 314 -13.79 -18.35 -11.41
CA ASN A 314 -13.56 -19.77 -11.20
C ASN A 314 -12.98 -20.10 -9.83
N LEU A 315 -12.53 -19.10 -9.06
CA LEU A 315 -11.94 -19.30 -7.75
C LEU A 315 -13.03 -19.24 -6.67
N MET A 316 -13.10 -20.27 -5.84
CA MET A 316 -13.92 -20.21 -4.63
C MET A 316 -13.25 -19.33 -3.58
N LYS A 317 -14.07 -18.56 -2.88
CA LYS A 317 -13.62 -17.54 -1.94
C LYS A 317 -14.53 -17.46 -0.73
N LEU A 318 -13.92 -17.45 0.46
CA LEU A 318 -14.56 -17.03 1.70
C LEU A 318 -14.28 -15.54 1.91
N SER A 319 -15.33 -14.75 2.16
CA SER A 319 -15.22 -13.37 2.61
C SER A 319 -15.97 -13.21 3.92
N LEU A 320 -15.40 -12.47 4.86
CA LEU A 320 -16.02 -12.12 6.13
C LEU A 320 -15.66 -10.69 6.50
N ILE A 321 -16.62 -9.94 7.02
CA ILE A 321 -16.31 -8.75 7.79
C ILE A 321 -17.14 -8.67 9.07
N VAL A 322 -16.48 -8.14 10.09
CA VAL A 322 -16.92 -7.95 11.45
C VAL A 322 -17.39 -6.50 11.66
N GLY A 323 -18.57 -6.33 12.25
CA GLY A 323 -19.07 -5.06 12.81
C GLY A 323 -19.12 -3.87 11.83
N TRP A 324 -20.31 -3.55 11.32
CA TRP A 324 -20.48 -2.44 10.36
C TRP A 324 -21.95 -2.09 10.07
N LYS A 325 -22.15 -0.89 9.51
CA LYS A 325 -23.43 -0.36 9.03
C LYS A 325 -23.88 -1.12 7.77
N LEU A 326 -25.12 -1.61 7.79
CA LEU A 326 -25.83 -2.04 6.58
C LEU A 326 -26.08 -0.79 5.72
N VAL A 327 -25.65 -0.80 4.45
CA VAL A 327 -26.03 0.25 3.50
C VAL A 327 -27.15 -0.30 2.63
N SER A 328 -28.39 0.06 2.95
CA SER A 328 -29.53 -0.20 2.07
C SER A 328 -29.58 0.87 0.98
N LYS A 329 -29.37 0.45 -0.27
CA LYS A 329 -29.42 1.22 -1.53
C LYS A 329 -28.23 2.13 -1.86
N LEU A 330 -27.86 2.07 -3.13
CA LEU A 330 -26.89 2.92 -3.82
C LEU A 330 -27.39 4.38 -3.84
N ASN A 331 -26.62 5.28 -3.23
CA ASN A 331 -26.40 6.61 -3.77
C ASN A 331 -24.89 6.78 -3.93
N LEU A 332 -24.45 7.08 -5.16
CA LEU A 332 -23.05 7.32 -5.54
C LEU A 332 -22.43 8.58 -4.90
N ILE A 333 -23.14 9.22 -3.97
CA ILE A 333 -22.80 10.51 -3.36
C ILE A 333 -22.28 10.35 -1.92
N ASP A 334 -22.59 9.24 -1.23
CA ASP A 334 -22.22 9.09 0.20
C ASP A 334 -20.79 8.60 0.44
N VAL A 335 -19.99 8.38 -0.62
CA VAL A 335 -18.57 8.01 -0.50
C VAL A 335 -17.66 9.23 -0.31
N ILE A 336 -18.18 10.46 -0.50
CA ILE A 336 -17.39 11.69 -0.40
C ILE A 336 -17.61 12.42 0.95
N SER A 337 -18.69 12.14 1.68
CA SER A 337 -19.07 12.92 2.88
C SER A 337 -18.48 12.46 4.21
N GLU A 338 -17.87 11.28 4.31
CA GLU A 338 -17.29 10.80 5.59
C GLU A 338 -15.75 10.98 5.68
N LEU A 339 -15.16 11.86 4.85
CA LEU A 339 -13.78 12.37 5.04
C LEU A 339 -13.73 13.69 5.83
N GLU A 340 -14.84 14.19 6.35
CA GLU A 340 -14.93 15.49 7.05
C GLU A 340 -15.54 15.47 8.46
N GLN A 341 -15.44 14.36 9.22
CA GLN A 341 -15.74 14.40 10.67
C GLN A 341 -14.64 13.75 11.52
#